data_AF-A0A7Y7WL04-F1
#
_entry.id   AF-A0A7Y7WL04-F1
#
_cell.length_a   1.000
_cell.length_b   1.000
_cell.length_c   1.000
_cell.angle_alpha   90.00
_cell.angle_beta   90.00
_cell.angle_gamma   90.00
#
_symmetry.space_group_name_H-M   'P 1'
#
loop_
_entity.id
_entity.type
_entity.pdbx_description
1 polymer ?
#
loop_
_entity_poly.entity_id
_entity_poly.type
_entity_poly.pdbx_seq_one_letter_code
_entity_poly.pdbx_strand_id
1 'polypeptide(L)'
;MKVHDLNNADDVWVVGGGKLMATLLIGASMAGAAKAASVARNIGVEVDGAGAIKGKALENLSPVGAGRRGAFNEAKRQSGIPTSQQPSRVLSNTDKRGNLQPGKIYEFDIPAPGGGTKIVMIRDDAGGHYYGPGNPENRGSHFNDEAKKHYGY
;
A
#
# COMPACT_ATOMS: atom_id res chain seq x y z
N MET A 1 -47.76 28.14 -2.56
CA MET A 1 -47.05 28.42 -1.29
C MET A 1 -46.38 27.13 -0.83
N LYS A 2 -45.12 27.22 -0.36
CA LYS A 2 -44.33 26.16 0.31
C LYS A 2 -45.18 25.50 1.42
N VAL A 3 -44.97 24.23 1.80
CA VAL A 3 -43.72 23.66 2.32
C VAL A 3 -43.69 22.14 2.09
N HIS A 4 -42.59 21.63 1.53
CA HIS A 4 -42.24 20.20 1.62
C HIS A 4 -41.40 20.01 2.88
N ASP A 5 -41.80 19.07 3.73
CA ASP A 5 -41.06 18.61 4.90
C ASP A 5 -39.76 17.95 4.46
N LEU A 6 -38.62 18.54 4.86
CA LEU A 6 -37.27 18.01 4.63
C LEU A 6 -36.71 17.51 5.96
N ASN A 7 -37.14 16.30 6.38
CA ASN A 7 -36.54 15.60 7.52
C ASN A 7 -36.51 14.07 7.29
N ASN A 8 -36.37 13.62 6.03
CA ASN A 8 -36.05 12.22 5.76
C ASN A 8 -34.57 12.11 5.41
N ALA A 9 -33.83 11.46 6.30
CA ALA A 9 -32.38 11.40 6.32
C ALA A 9 -31.85 10.28 5.43
N ASP A 10 -31.94 10.43 4.10
CA ASP A 10 -31.41 9.43 3.15
C ASP A 10 -30.54 10.02 2.01
N ASP A 11 -30.22 11.32 2.01
CA ASP A 11 -29.32 11.93 1.01
C ASP A 11 -28.18 12.71 1.67
N VAL A 12 -27.05 12.02 1.92
CA VAL A 12 -25.79 12.69 2.24
C VAL A 12 -24.77 12.40 1.13
N TRP A 13 -24.73 13.33 0.17
CA TRP A 13 -23.57 13.58 -0.67
C TRP A 13 -22.57 14.42 0.11
N VAL A 14 -21.46 13.83 0.57
CA VAL A 14 -20.29 14.64 0.99
C VAL A 14 -19.49 14.98 -0.26
N VAL A 15 -19.73 16.19 -0.75
CA VAL A 15 -18.88 16.92 -1.70
C VAL A 15 -17.88 17.75 -0.90
N GLY A 16 -16.59 17.58 -1.17
CA GLY A 16 -15.58 18.66 -1.16
C GLY A 16 -15.10 19.26 0.17
N GLY A 17 -13.82 18.99 0.48
CA GLY A 17 -12.79 20.05 0.62
C GLY A 17 -12.86 21.05 1.78
N GLY A 18 -11.96 20.88 2.76
CA GLY A 18 -11.57 21.95 3.68
C GLY A 18 -10.50 21.48 4.67
N LYS A 19 -9.22 21.62 4.33
CA LYS A 19 -8.09 21.36 5.25
C LYS A 19 -8.05 22.46 6.32
N LEU A 20 -8.22 22.10 7.59
CA LEU A 20 -7.89 22.96 8.72
C LEU A 20 -6.39 22.78 9.05
N MET A 21 -5.61 23.84 8.90
CA MET A 21 -4.22 23.93 9.35
C MET A 21 -4.19 24.35 10.81
N ALA A 22 -3.76 23.46 11.71
CA ALA A 22 -3.46 23.83 13.10
C ALA A 22 -1.98 24.25 13.19
N THR A 23 -1.73 25.54 13.44
CA THR A 23 -0.41 26.07 13.79
C THR A 23 -0.12 25.77 15.26
N LEU A 24 0.85 24.88 15.54
CA LEU A 24 1.33 24.64 16.91
C LEU A 24 2.66 25.36 17.14
N LEU A 25 2.63 26.39 18.00
CA LEU A 25 3.81 27.03 18.59
C LEU A 25 4.40 26.09 19.66
N ILE A 26 5.60 25.56 19.43
CA ILE A 26 6.37 24.84 20.46
C ILE A 26 7.41 25.79 21.05
N GLY A 27 7.12 26.29 22.25
CA GLY A 27 8.08 26.96 23.12
C GLY A 27 8.98 25.95 23.84
N ALA A 28 10.28 26.27 23.91
CA ALA A 28 11.29 25.47 24.61
C ALA A 28 11.32 25.77 26.11
N SER A 29 11.63 24.75 26.94
CA SER A 29 12.44 24.89 28.18
C SER A 29 12.92 23.52 28.67
N MET A 30 13.95 23.54 29.51
CA MET A 30 14.99 22.51 29.67
C MET A 30 14.79 21.52 30.84
N ALA A 31 15.54 20.41 30.73
CA ALA A 31 16.24 19.65 31.77
C ALA A 31 15.46 18.82 32.81
N GLY A 32 15.90 17.56 32.96
CA GLY A 32 15.67 16.76 34.17
C GLY A 32 15.59 15.25 33.92
N ALA A 33 16.67 14.53 34.19
CA ALA A 33 16.71 13.07 34.18
C ALA A 33 16.21 12.48 35.51
N ALA A 34 15.29 11.51 35.47
CA ALA A 34 15.19 10.41 36.43
C ALA A 34 14.20 9.32 35.95
N LYS A 35 14.50 8.10 36.39
CA LYS A 35 13.99 6.79 35.97
C LYS A 35 12.64 6.47 36.61
N ALA A 36 11.65 5.99 35.84
CA ALA A 36 10.49 5.29 36.37
C ALA A 36 9.94 4.28 35.36
N ALA A 37 9.81 3.03 35.79
CA ALA A 37 9.08 1.99 35.08
C ALA A 37 7.57 2.19 35.31
N SER A 38 6.76 2.14 34.25
CA SER A 38 5.32 1.92 34.39
C SER A 38 4.74 1.18 33.20
N VAL A 39 4.02 0.12 33.54
CA VAL A 39 3.21 -0.78 32.73
C VAL A 39 2.08 -0.03 32.01
N ALA A 40 1.90 -0.42 30.73
CA ALA A 40 0.69 -0.40 29.90
C ALA A 40 -0.28 0.80 29.98
N ARG A 41 -0.45 1.51 28.86
CA ARG A 41 -1.62 1.38 27.95
C ARG A 41 -1.71 2.53 26.94
N ASN A 42 -2.29 2.18 25.80
CA ASN A 42 -2.98 3.05 24.84
C ASN A 42 -2.11 4.03 24.04
N ILE A 43 -1.70 3.59 22.85
CA ILE A 43 -1.39 4.53 21.78
C ILE A 43 -2.35 4.22 20.64
N GLY A 44 -3.41 5.04 20.55
CA GLY A 44 -4.16 5.19 19.31
C GLY A 44 -3.18 5.72 18.28
N VAL A 45 -2.73 4.85 17.38
CA VAL A 45 -1.92 5.26 16.23
C VAL A 45 -2.90 5.56 15.12
N GLU A 46 -3.30 6.83 15.05
CA GLU A 46 -3.78 7.43 13.82
C GLU A 46 -2.58 7.46 12.86
N VAL A 47 -2.53 6.48 11.94
CA VAL A 47 -1.49 6.44 10.91
C VAL A 47 -2.00 7.21 9.70
N ASP A 48 -1.70 8.51 9.70
CA ASP A 48 -1.77 9.32 8.49
C ASP A 48 -0.78 8.77 7.44
N GLY A 49 -1.24 8.76 6.20
CA GLY A 49 -0.55 8.18 5.06
C GLY A 49 0.88 8.69 4.85
N ALA A 50 1.69 7.83 4.24
CA ALA A 50 3.01 8.12 3.70
C ALA A 50 4.17 8.35 4.71
N GLY A 51 4.25 7.53 5.75
CA GLY A 51 5.43 7.41 6.61
C GLY A 51 6.09 6.03 6.54
N ALA A 52 6.81 5.73 5.47
CA ALA A 52 7.69 4.55 5.47
C ALA A 52 8.78 4.76 6.54
N ILE A 53 8.63 4.10 7.68
CA ILE A 53 9.67 4.09 8.73
C ILE A 53 10.88 3.37 8.14
N LYS A 54 11.92 4.14 7.82
CA LYS A 54 13.20 3.64 7.29
C LYS A 54 13.73 2.58 8.26
N GLY A 55 13.67 1.30 7.87
CA GLY A 55 14.10 0.16 8.68
C GLY A 55 13.00 -0.78 9.19
N LYS A 56 11.71 -0.53 8.91
CA LYS A 56 10.65 -1.52 9.12
C LYS A 56 10.44 -2.30 7.82
N ALA A 57 10.67 -3.61 7.85
CA ALA A 57 10.29 -4.51 6.76
C ALA A 57 8.84 -4.20 6.35
N LEU A 58 8.64 -3.82 5.09
CA LEU A 58 7.28 -3.57 4.59
C LEU A 58 6.46 -4.84 4.73
N GLU A 59 5.23 -4.68 5.19
CA GLU A 59 4.34 -5.78 5.51
C GLU A 59 4.09 -6.66 4.29
N ASN A 60 4.20 -7.98 4.49
CA ASN A 60 3.78 -8.96 3.49
C ASN A 60 2.25 -9.04 3.52
N LEU A 61 1.60 -8.59 2.45
CA LEU A 61 0.14 -8.57 2.34
C LEU A 61 -0.46 -9.86 1.77
N SER A 62 0.37 -10.86 1.47
CA SER A 62 -0.13 -12.18 1.06
C SER A 62 -0.97 -12.83 2.16
N PRO A 63 -2.01 -13.62 1.81
CA PRO A 63 -2.73 -14.43 2.78
C PRO A 63 -1.79 -15.38 3.52
N VAL A 64 -2.09 -15.69 4.78
CA VAL A 64 -1.30 -16.63 5.58
C VAL A 64 -1.22 -17.99 4.86
N GLY A 65 -0.01 -18.50 4.68
CA GLY A 65 0.24 -19.77 3.98
C GLY A 65 0.08 -19.71 2.46
N ALA A 66 -0.05 -18.52 1.87
CA ALA A 66 -0.12 -18.37 0.42
C ALA A 66 1.21 -18.76 -0.23
N GLY A 67 1.15 -19.73 -1.16
CA GLY A 67 2.18 -19.86 -2.19
C GLY A 67 2.01 -18.83 -3.30
N ARG A 68 2.83 -18.94 -4.37
CA ARG A 68 2.90 -17.95 -5.46
C ARG A 68 1.55 -17.52 -6.03
N ARG A 69 0.63 -18.47 -6.24
CA ARG A 69 -0.71 -18.18 -6.77
C ARG A 69 -1.55 -17.34 -5.80
N GLY A 70 -1.45 -17.59 -4.50
CA GLY A 70 -2.18 -16.82 -3.48
C GLY A 70 -1.69 -15.37 -3.43
N ALA A 71 -0.37 -15.18 -3.40
CA ALA A 71 0.25 -13.86 -3.45
C ALA A 71 -0.11 -13.08 -4.72
N PHE A 72 -0.05 -13.73 -5.90
CA PHE A 72 -0.41 -13.08 -7.16
C PHE A 72 -1.88 -12.68 -7.23
N ASN A 73 -2.77 -13.53 -6.71
CA ASN A 73 -4.20 -13.20 -6.65
C ASN A 73 -4.47 -12.05 -5.68
N GLU A 74 -3.75 -11.97 -4.57
CA GLU A 74 -3.90 -10.85 -3.66
C GLU A 74 -3.40 -9.54 -4.27
N ALA A 75 -2.24 -9.56 -4.95
CA ALA A 75 -1.75 -8.42 -5.72
C ALA A 75 -2.79 -7.92 -6.75
N LYS A 76 -3.48 -8.85 -7.43
CA LYS A 76 -4.58 -8.50 -8.36
C LYS A 76 -5.76 -7.84 -7.65
N ARG A 77 -6.29 -8.43 -6.57
CA ARG A 77 -7.41 -7.85 -5.80
C ARG A 77 -7.11 -6.43 -5.34
N GLN A 78 -5.93 -6.26 -4.77
CA GLN A 78 -5.44 -4.99 -4.24
C GLN A 78 -5.20 -3.91 -5.30
N SER A 79 -5.11 -4.32 -6.57
CA SER A 79 -4.93 -3.43 -7.73
C SER A 79 -6.22 -3.25 -8.55
N GLY A 80 -7.34 -3.82 -8.10
CA GLY A 80 -8.61 -3.79 -8.84
C GLY A 80 -8.64 -4.65 -10.10
N ILE A 81 -7.72 -5.61 -10.23
CA ILE A 81 -7.70 -6.59 -11.32
C ILE A 81 -8.51 -7.81 -10.89
N PRO A 82 -9.52 -8.25 -11.67
CA PRO A 82 -10.21 -9.52 -11.43
C PRO A 82 -9.22 -10.69 -11.33
N THR A 83 -9.34 -11.54 -10.31
CA THR A 83 -8.41 -12.65 -10.11
C THR A 83 -8.49 -13.72 -11.20
N SER A 84 -9.56 -13.73 -12.01
CA SER A 84 -9.71 -14.58 -13.19
C SER A 84 -9.10 -13.97 -14.45
N GLN A 85 -8.84 -12.66 -14.48
CA GLN A 85 -8.28 -11.99 -15.66
C GLN A 85 -6.85 -12.49 -15.92
N GLN A 86 -6.59 -12.80 -17.20
CA GLN A 86 -5.26 -13.11 -17.70
C GLN A 86 -4.51 -11.81 -18.01
N PRO A 87 -3.17 -11.78 -17.88
CA PRO A 87 -2.37 -10.64 -18.31
C PRO A 87 -2.62 -10.33 -19.78
N SER A 88 -2.81 -9.05 -20.12
CA SER A 88 -2.80 -8.58 -21.51
C SER A 88 -1.41 -8.77 -22.12
N ARG A 89 -0.36 -8.54 -21.33
CA ARG A 89 1.03 -8.71 -21.73
C ARG A 89 1.86 -9.29 -20.58
N VAL A 90 2.89 -10.03 -20.96
CA VAL A 90 3.89 -10.56 -20.03
C VAL A 90 5.27 -10.17 -20.55
N LEU A 91 5.97 -9.35 -19.77
CA LEU A 91 7.29 -8.83 -20.10
C LEU A 91 8.36 -9.44 -19.21
N SER A 92 9.61 -9.35 -19.62
CA SER A 92 10.75 -9.64 -18.74
C SER A 92 10.83 -8.65 -17.59
N ASN A 93 11.16 -9.11 -16.38
CA ASN A 93 11.46 -8.22 -15.27
C ASN A 93 12.81 -7.53 -15.52
N THR A 94 12.87 -6.22 -15.35
CA THR A 94 14.08 -5.43 -15.52
C THR A 94 14.26 -4.46 -14.36
N ASP A 95 15.52 -4.17 -14.03
CA ASP A 95 15.85 -3.09 -13.11
C ASP A 95 15.68 -1.71 -13.78
N LYS A 96 15.89 -0.63 -13.02
CA LYS A 96 15.80 0.76 -13.53
C LYS A 96 16.80 1.09 -14.64
N ARG A 97 17.82 0.25 -14.87
CA ARG A 97 18.85 0.38 -15.90
C ARG A 97 18.57 -0.52 -17.10
N GLY A 98 17.48 -1.29 -17.08
CA GLY A 98 17.08 -2.20 -18.14
C GLY A 98 17.73 -3.59 -18.05
N ASN A 99 18.49 -3.91 -17.00
CA ASN A 99 19.09 -5.23 -16.85
C ASN A 99 18.01 -6.26 -16.48
N LEU A 100 18.07 -7.44 -17.08
CA LEU A 100 17.15 -8.53 -16.75
C LEU A 100 17.29 -8.96 -15.29
N GLN A 101 16.15 -9.16 -14.65
CA GLN A 101 16.03 -9.73 -13.31
C GLN A 101 15.19 -11.00 -13.35
N PRO A 102 15.39 -11.94 -12.41
CA PRO A 102 14.51 -13.09 -12.27
C PRO A 102 13.05 -12.67 -12.11
N GLY A 103 12.15 -13.40 -12.79
CA GLY A 103 10.71 -13.14 -12.78
C GLY A 103 10.19 -12.48 -14.05
N LYS A 104 9.07 -11.75 -13.92
CA LYS A 104 8.28 -11.17 -15.02
C LYS A 104 7.58 -9.88 -14.59
N ILE A 105 7.07 -9.15 -15.57
CA ILE A 105 6.11 -8.07 -15.36
C ILE A 105 4.82 -8.47 -16.07
N TYR A 106 3.70 -8.42 -15.36
CA TYR A 106 2.37 -8.71 -15.87
C TYR A 106 1.61 -7.40 -16.05
N GLU A 107 1.21 -7.10 -17.28
CA GLU A 107 0.38 -5.93 -17.57
C GLU A 107 -1.07 -6.37 -17.80
N PHE A 108 -2.01 -5.60 -17.25
CA PHE A 108 -3.44 -5.83 -17.35
C PHE A 108 -4.11 -4.57 -17.88
N ASP A 109 -4.82 -4.71 -18.99
CA ASP A 109 -5.74 -3.69 -19.46
C ASP A 109 -7.03 -3.81 -18.64
N ILE A 110 -7.36 -2.81 -17.83
CA ILE A 110 -8.60 -2.76 -17.07
C ILE A 110 -9.40 -1.50 -17.38
N PRO A 111 -10.74 -1.52 -17.29
CA PRO A 111 -11.55 -0.34 -17.56
C PRO A 111 -11.15 0.86 -16.68
N ALA A 112 -11.05 2.04 -17.29
CA ALA A 112 -10.83 3.29 -16.58
C ALA A 112 -12.18 3.94 -16.18
N PRO A 113 -12.27 4.61 -15.02
CA PRO A 113 -13.41 5.45 -14.70
C PRO A 113 -13.61 6.52 -15.78
N GLY A 114 -14.84 6.68 -16.27
CA GLY A 114 -15.14 7.62 -17.36
C GLY A 114 -14.95 7.06 -18.78
N GLY A 115 -14.62 5.77 -18.90
CA GLY A 115 -14.44 5.09 -20.19
C GLY A 115 -12.97 4.93 -20.58
N GLY A 116 -12.72 4.05 -21.55
CA GLY A 116 -11.39 3.68 -21.98
C GLY A 116 -10.71 2.65 -21.06
N THR A 117 -9.40 2.53 -21.22
CA THR A 117 -8.57 1.50 -20.59
C THR A 117 -7.43 2.13 -19.83
N LYS A 118 -7.13 1.61 -18.63
CA LYS A 118 -5.88 1.85 -17.91
C LYS A 118 -5.06 0.57 -17.88
N ILE A 119 -3.74 0.71 -18.01
CA ILE A 119 -2.81 -0.39 -17.82
C ILE A 119 -2.46 -0.43 -16.33
N VAL A 120 -2.55 -1.62 -15.73
CA VAL A 120 -2.10 -1.89 -14.37
C VAL A 120 -1.02 -2.96 -14.39
N MET A 121 0.08 -2.71 -13.70
CA MET A 121 1.23 -3.60 -13.65
C MET A 121 1.35 -4.37 -12.33
N ILE A 122 1.66 -5.66 -12.41
CA ILE A 122 2.16 -6.47 -11.29
C ILE A 122 3.52 -7.02 -11.65
N ARG A 123 4.54 -6.68 -10.85
CA ARG A 123 5.91 -7.16 -11.03
C ARG A 123 6.18 -8.38 -10.17
N ASP A 124 6.85 -9.36 -10.72
CA ASP A 124 7.32 -10.57 -10.04
C ASP A 124 8.83 -10.50 -9.84
N ASP A 125 9.24 -10.32 -8.59
CA ASP A 125 10.63 -10.44 -8.14
C ASP A 125 10.89 -11.84 -7.64
N ALA A 126 10.93 -12.79 -8.57
CA ALA A 126 11.10 -14.20 -8.25
C ALA A 126 12.43 -14.48 -7.54
N GLY A 127 13.46 -13.65 -7.78
CA GLY A 127 14.76 -13.77 -7.12
C GLY A 127 14.82 -13.19 -5.71
N GLY A 128 13.79 -12.45 -5.28
CA GLY A 128 13.82 -11.69 -4.03
C GLY A 128 14.87 -10.58 -4.02
N HIS A 129 15.17 -10.06 -2.82
CA HIS A 129 16.23 -9.07 -2.59
C HIS A 129 17.07 -9.42 -1.38
N TYR A 130 18.40 -9.31 -1.53
CA TYR A 130 19.36 -9.47 -0.46
C TYR A 130 20.30 -8.26 -0.41
N TYR A 131 20.31 -7.56 0.72
CA TYR A 131 21.06 -6.33 0.98
C TYR A 131 22.12 -6.51 2.09
N GLY A 132 22.47 -7.76 2.41
CA GLY A 132 23.46 -8.11 3.43
C GLY A 132 22.85 -8.72 4.71
N PRO A 133 23.67 -9.31 5.58
CA PRO A 133 23.19 -10.01 6.78
C PRO A 133 22.40 -9.09 7.71
N GLY A 134 21.26 -9.58 8.21
CA GLY A 134 20.43 -8.86 9.19
C GLY A 134 19.67 -7.63 8.64
N ASN A 135 19.75 -7.34 7.34
CA ASN A 135 19.03 -6.22 6.77
C ASN A 135 17.50 -6.51 6.76
N PRO A 136 16.66 -5.67 7.38
CA PRO A 136 15.21 -5.90 7.45
C PRO A 136 14.51 -5.80 6.09
N GLU A 137 15.16 -5.24 5.07
CA GLU A 137 14.63 -5.18 3.71
C GLU A 137 14.86 -6.46 2.90
N ASN A 138 15.68 -7.39 3.42
CA ASN A 138 15.87 -8.70 2.82
C ASN A 138 14.53 -9.42 2.69
N ARG A 139 14.27 -9.95 1.51
CA ARG A 139 13.01 -10.63 1.23
C ARG A 139 13.18 -11.71 0.18
N GLY A 140 12.41 -12.78 0.34
CA GLY A 140 12.30 -13.84 -0.65
C GLY A 140 11.52 -13.41 -1.89
N SER A 141 11.10 -14.40 -2.67
CA SER A 141 10.25 -14.19 -3.85
C SER A 141 8.96 -13.45 -3.47
N HIS A 142 8.59 -12.45 -4.27
CA HIS A 142 7.38 -11.66 -4.01
C HIS A 142 6.88 -10.96 -5.27
N PHE A 143 5.61 -10.57 -5.25
CA PHE A 143 5.05 -9.63 -6.21
C PHE A 143 5.02 -8.21 -5.67
N ASN A 144 4.98 -7.24 -6.59
CA ASN A 144 4.67 -5.85 -6.33
C ASN A 144 3.57 -5.34 -7.24
N ASP A 145 2.69 -4.53 -6.69
CA ASP A 145 1.79 -3.69 -7.48
C ASP A 145 2.38 -2.29 -7.71
N GLU A 146 1.64 -1.44 -8.42
CA GLU A 146 2.03 -0.05 -8.74
C GLU A 146 2.19 0.83 -7.50
N ALA A 147 1.46 0.51 -6.43
CA ALA A 147 1.59 1.16 -5.13
C ALA A 147 2.83 0.67 -4.34
N LYS A 148 3.63 -0.22 -4.94
CA LYS A 148 4.81 -0.85 -4.34
C LYS A 148 4.48 -1.65 -3.07
N LYS A 149 3.26 -2.16 -2.95
CA LYS A 149 2.91 -3.13 -1.89
C LYS A 149 3.61 -4.46 -2.18
N HIS A 150 3.81 -5.28 -1.15
CA HIS A 150 4.58 -6.52 -1.25
C HIS A 150 3.71 -7.74 -0.97
N TYR A 151 3.80 -8.75 -1.83
CA TYR A 151 3.07 -10.01 -1.72
C TYR A 151 4.04 -11.18 -1.83
N GLY A 152 4.58 -11.61 -0.69
CA GLY A 152 5.57 -12.69 -0.59
C GLY A 152 4.98 -14.08 -0.77
N TYR A 153 5.79 -15.00 -1.28
CA TYR A 153 5.43 -16.40 -1.50
C TYR A 153 6.63 -17.36 -1.50
#